data_AF-A0A929KUZ2-F1
#
_entry.id   AF-A0A929KUZ2-F1
#
_cell.length_a   1.000
_cell.length_b   1.000
_cell.length_c   1.000
_cell.angle_alpha   90.00
_cell.angle_beta   90.00
_cell.angle_gamma   90.00
#
_symmetry.space_group_name_H-M   'P 1'
#
loop_
_entity.id
_entity.type
_entity.pdbx_description
1 polymer ?
#
loop_
_entity_poly.entity_id
_entity_poly.type
_entity_poly.pdbx_seq_one_letter_code
_entity_poly.pdbx_strand_id
1 'polypeptide(L)'
;MIDPKIQTAISDALNAHTVYGVFDAVPFIDKFSAAFGTDKTFLEKVADVDAIFDDEPKLEELREVFFDLLMINFFSADAKKLEEDYLDSEEWEQIEEDTLDRGTELLNLLLYLTECIDEEIDPELDDYLNEFLLVNDDEFQDEYSIYEPVITNQILMDSPLSEVRKVAETLPDDTELKDLFYPIMAFFQNPESNDEAAVADNAVFRTFDMAVYKILINYK
;
A
#
# COMPACT_ATOMS: atom_id res chain seq x y z
N MET A 1 12.68 10.66 -11.30
CA MET A 1 12.28 9.59 -12.26
C MET A 1 11.34 8.66 -11.54
N ILE A 2 10.20 8.34 -12.13
CA ILE A 2 9.26 7.38 -11.53
C ILE A 2 9.65 5.95 -11.90
N ASP A 3 9.61 5.04 -10.94
CA ASP A 3 9.75 3.61 -11.20
C ASP A 3 8.56 3.12 -12.06
N PRO A 4 8.79 2.33 -13.14
CA PRO A 4 7.70 1.85 -14.01
C PRO A 4 6.61 1.05 -13.29
N LYS A 5 6.95 0.29 -12.24
CA LYS A 5 5.96 -0.43 -11.43
C LYS A 5 5.10 0.56 -10.64
N ILE A 6 5.71 1.58 -10.04
CA ILE A 6 4.98 2.63 -9.32
C ILE A 6 4.05 3.38 -10.27
N GLN A 7 4.52 3.73 -11.47
CA GLN A 7 3.68 4.39 -12.47
C GLN A 7 2.46 3.54 -12.83
N THR A 8 2.65 2.23 -12.96
CA THR A 8 1.55 1.28 -13.22
C THR A 8 0.60 1.19 -12.02
N ALA A 9 1.12 1.11 -10.79
CA ALA A 9 0.33 1.08 -9.57
C ALA A 9 -0.57 2.32 -9.43
N ILE A 10 -0.01 3.52 -9.66
CA ILE A 10 -0.77 4.79 -9.65
C ILE A 10 -1.89 4.75 -10.70
N SER A 11 -1.56 4.34 -11.93
CA SER A 11 -2.54 4.24 -13.01
C SER A 11 -3.66 3.28 -12.65
N ASP A 12 -3.33 2.09 -12.16
CA ASP A 12 -4.31 1.04 -11.88
C ASP A 12 -5.19 1.39 -10.68
N ALA A 13 -4.64 2.02 -9.65
CA ALA A 13 -5.38 2.55 -8.52
C ALA A 13 -6.44 3.59 -8.94
N LEU A 14 -6.05 4.59 -9.74
CA LEU A 14 -6.95 5.66 -10.19
C LEU A 14 -7.98 5.16 -11.22
N ASN A 15 -7.61 4.17 -12.05
CA ASN A 15 -8.57 3.50 -12.93
C ASN A 15 -9.60 2.72 -12.12
N ALA A 16 -9.19 1.95 -11.10
CA ALA A 16 -10.13 1.26 -10.21
C ALA A 16 -11.03 2.23 -9.46
N HIS A 17 -10.46 3.31 -8.91
CA HIS A 17 -11.24 4.36 -8.25
C HIS A 17 -12.33 4.92 -9.18
N THR A 18 -11.99 5.18 -10.44
CA THR A 18 -12.93 5.63 -11.47
C THR A 18 -14.01 4.61 -11.80
N VAL A 19 -13.63 3.34 -11.97
CA VAL A 19 -14.54 2.24 -12.34
C VAL A 19 -15.55 1.95 -11.23
N TYR A 20 -15.10 1.98 -9.97
CA TYR A 20 -15.90 1.60 -8.82
C TYR A 20 -16.49 2.79 -8.06
N GLY A 21 -16.18 4.02 -8.48
CA GLY A 21 -16.63 5.27 -7.90
C GLY A 21 -17.58 6.08 -8.79
N VAL A 22 -17.90 7.28 -8.33
CA VAL A 22 -18.71 8.27 -9.07
C VAL A 22 -17.88 9.42 -9.65
N PHE A 23 -16.57 9.39 -9.41
CA PHE A 23 -15.62 10.42 -9.78
C PHE A 23 -14.62 9.85 -10.79
N ASP A 24 -14.30 10.65 -11.81
CA ASP A 24 -13.29 10.28 -12.80
C ASP A 24 -11.91 10.73 -12.31
N ALA A 25 -11.16 9.79 -11.77
CA ALA A 25 -9.82 9.98 -11.21
C ALA A 25 -8.71 9.81 -12.26
N VAL A 26 -9.01 9.24 -13.43
CA VAL A 26 -8.04 9.04 -14.54
C VAL A 26 -7.28 10.33 -14.92
N PRO A 27 -7.89 11.53 -14.96
CA PRO A 27 -7.16 12.76 -15.28
C PRO A 27 -6.04 13.13 -14.29
N PHE A 28 -6.00 12.50 -13.11
CA PHE A 28 -4.97 12.75 -12.09
C PHE A 28 -3.73 11.87 -12.26
N ILE A 29 -3.77 10.83 -13.11
CA ILE A 29 -2.63 9.93 -13.36
C ILE A 29 -1.40 10.73 -13.79
N ASP A 30 -1.56 11.67 -14.73
CA ASP A 30 -0.46 12.51 -15.22
C ASP A 30 0.07 13.47 -14.14
N LYS A 31 -0.80 13.94 -13.23
CA LYS A 31 -0.39 14.84 -12.14
C LYS A 31 0.48 14.10 -11.13
N PHE A 32 0.03 12.92 -10.67
CA PHE A 32 0.82 12.10 -9.75
C PHE A 32 2.11 11.61 -10.40
N SER A 33 2.06 11.15 -11.66
CA SER A 33 3.26 10.75 -12.40
C SER A 33 4.28 11.89 -12.50
N ALA A 34 3.81 13.12 -12.71
CA ALA A 34 4.67 14.30 -12.74
C ALA A 34 5.29 14.60 -11.38
N ALA A 35 4.51 14.58 -10.29
CA ALA A 35 5.00 14.84 -8.92
C ALA A 35 6.08 13.83 -8.51
N PHE A 36 5.81 12.53 -8.69
CA PHE A 36 6.76 11.44 -8.39
C PHE A 36 8.01 11.53 -9.28
N GLY A 37 7.82 11.91 -10.54
CA GLY A 37 8.85 11.92 -11.56
C GLY A 37 9.91 13.02 -11.43
N THR A 38 9.68 14.06 -10.60
CA THR A 38 10.59 15.20 -10.45
C THR A 38 11.96 14.82 -9.85
N ASP A 39 12.92 15.75 -9.92
CA ASP A 39 14.23 15.66 -9.25
C ASP A 39 14.26 16.46 -7.93
N LYS A 40 13.09 16.79 -7.38
CA LYS A 40 12.94 17.44 -6.06
C LYS A 40 13.31 16.50 -4.93
N THR A 41 13.56 17.04 -3.73
CA THR A 41 13.78 16.21 -2.53
C THR A 41 12.52 15.42 -2.17
N PHE A 42 12.66 14.39 -1.32
CA PHE A 42 11.52 13.57 -0.90
C PHE A 42 10.38 14.41 -0.30
N LEU A 43 10.67 15.27 0.67
CA LEU A 43 9.65 16.12 1.32
C LEU A 43 9.01 17.13 0.36
N GLU A 44 9.76 17.63 -0.63
CA GLU A 44 9.18 18.48 -1.67
C GLU A 44 8.20 17.71 -2.58
N LYS A 45 8.46 16.41 -2.84
CA LYS A 45 7.52 15.54 -3.55
C LYS A 45 6.30 15.19 -2.70
N VAL A 46 6.49 14.94 -1.40
CA VAL A 46 5.37 14.75 -0.46
C VAL A 46 4.44 15.95 -0.51
N ALA A 47 4.99 17.17 -0.44
CA ALA A 47 4.21 18.40 -0.56
C ALA A 47 3.49 18.54 -1.92
N ASP A 48 4.13 18.15 -3.03
CA ASP A 48 3.48 18.16 -4.35
C ASP A 48 2.33 17.14 -4.43
N VAL A 49 2.49 15.94 -3.84
CA VAL A 49 1.46 14.90 -3.76
C VAL A 49 0.30 15.37 -2.87
N ASP A 50 0.59 15.92 -1.70
CA ASP A 50 -0.40 16.47 -0.79
C ASP A 50 -1.22 17.60 -1.45
N ALA A 51 -0.57 18.47 -2.21
CA ALA A 51 -1.25 19.54 -2.96
C ALA A 51 -2.25 19.00 -4.00
N ILE A 52 -2.00 17.83 -4.60
CA ILE A 52 -2.94 17.20 -5.54
C ILE A 52 -4.21 16.76 -4.82
N PHE A 53 -4.08 16.18 -3.61
CA PHE A 53 -5.22 15.76 -2.79
C PHE A 53 -5.96 16.96 -2.19
N ASP A 54 -5.26 18.01 -1.76
CA ASP A 54 -5.86 19.25 -1.26
C ASP A 54 -6.76 19.92 -2.32
N ASP A 55 -6.35 19.85 -3.58
CA ASP A 55 -7.13 20.36 -4.72
C ASP A 55 -8.31 19.45 -5.12
N GLU A 56 -8.33 18.18 -4.70
CA GLU A 56 -9.40 17.22 -4.99
C GLU A 56 -9.75 16.31 -3.79
N PRO A 57 -10.62 16.78 -2.87
CA PRO A 57 -11.03 16.02 -1.69
C PRO A 57 -11.76 14.69 -1.96
N LYS A 58 -12.14 14.39 -3.21
CA LYS A 58 -12.76 13.10 -3.57
C LYS A 58 -11.77 11.95 -3.71
N LEU A 59 -10.48 12.24 -3.57
CA LEU A 59 -9.40 11.25 -3.58
C LEU A 59 -8.75 11.11 -2.19
N GLU A 60 -9.25 11.82 -1.18
CA GLU A 60 -8.62 11.91 0.14
C GLU A 60 -8.34 10.53 0.76
N GLU A 61 -9.21 9.55 0.53
CA GLU A 61 -9.03 8.19 1.02
C GLU A 61 -7.76 7.50 0.47
N LEU A 62 -7.21 7.97 -0.65
CA LEU A 62 -5.99 7.42 -1.25
C LEU A 62 -4.72 8.17 -0.82
N ARG A 63 -4.82 9.22 0.00
CA ARG A 63 -3.68 10.09 0.34
C ARG A 63 -2.51 9.31 0.91
N GLU A 64 -2.75 8.57 1.99
CA GLU A 64 -1.68 7.85 2.68
C GLU A 64 -1.20 6.62 1.88
N VAL A 65 -2.09 5.98 1.11
CA VAL A 65 -1.70 4.93 0.15
C VAL A 65 -0.74 5.46 -0.92
N PHE A 66 -0.94 6.70 -1.38
CA PHE A 66 -0.05 7.33 -2.36
C PHE A 66 1.23 7.85 -1.72
N PHE A 67 1.19 8.20 -0.43
CA PHE A 67 2.41 8.44 0.35
C PHE A 67 3.27 7.16 0.41
N ASP A 68 2.67 6.00 0.70
CA ASP A 68 3.39 4.71 0.71
C ASP A 68 4.03 4.42 -0.65
N LEU A 69 3.29 4.62 -1.75
CA LEU A 69 3.84 4.49 -3.10
C LEU A 69 4.99 5.47 -3.37
N LEU A 70 4.91 6.69 -2.85
CA LEU A 70 5.98 7.67 -2.99
C LEU A 70 7.24 7.23 -2.24
N MET A 71 7.08 6.64 -1.06
CA MET A 71 8.16 6.05 -0.27
C MET A 71 8.81 4.89 -1.02
N ILE A 72 8.03 3.95 -1.57
CA ILE A 72 8.57 2.85 -2.40
C ILE A 72 9.28 3.38 -3.65
N ASN A 73 8.75 4.43 -4.30
CA ASN A 73 9.42 5.07 -5.43
C ASN A 73 10.77 5.68 -5.02
N PHE A 74 10.84 6.27 -3.83
CA PHE A 74 12.07 6.84 -3.30
C PHE A 74 13.15 5.76 -3.16
N PHE A 75 12.85 4.65 -2.49
CA PHE A 75 13.80 3.54 -2.33
C PHE A 75 14.18 2.86 -3.66
N SER A 76 13.21 2.64 -4.54
CA SER A 76 13.42 1.92 -5.80
C SER A 76 14.13 2.74 -6.88
N ALA A 77 14.02 4.07 -6.87
CA ALA A 77 14.52 4.92 -7.96
C ALA A 77 15.37 6.12 -7.52
N ASP A 78 14.99 6.84 -6.47
CA ASP A 78 15.65 8.10 -6.14
C ASP A 78 16.85 7.91 -5.22
N ALA A 79 16.75 7.07 -4.19
CA ALA A 79 17.85 6.72 -3.28
C ALA A 79 19.07 6.16 -4.03
N LYS A 80 18.84 5.40 -5.12
CA LYS A 80 19.90 4.85 -5.99
C LYS A 80 20.76 5.92 -6.69
N LYS A 81 20.34 7.19 -6.69
CA LYS A 81 21.09 8.32 -7.28
C LYS A 81 21.84 9.13 -6.23
N LEU A 82 21.57 8.87 -4.95
CA LEU A 82 22.19 9.54 -3.82
C LEU A 82 23.49 8.80 -3.44
N GLU A 83 24.17 9.30 -2.42
CA GLU A 83 25.38 8.68 -1.89
C GLU A 83 25.01 7.32 -1.25
N GLU A 84 25.94 6.34 -1.26
CA GLU A 84 25.68 4.97 -0.76
C GLU A 84 25.24 4.93 0.72
N ASP A 85 25.63 5.95 1.49
CA ASP A 85 25.32 6.15 2.92
C ASP A 85 24.21 7.19 3.14
N TYR A 86 23.44 7.57 2.11
CA TYR A 86 22.38 8.57 2.28
C TYR A 86 21.33 8.14 3.32
N LEU A 87 20.96 6.86 3.33
CA LEU A 87 20.00 6.32 4.32
C LEU A 87 20.58 6.26 5.74
N ASP A 88 21.90 6.41 5.90
CA ASP A 88 22.57 6.53 7.20
C ASP A 88 22.78 8.00 7.62
N SER A 89 22.26 8.96 6.85
CA SER A 89 22.52 10.39 7.06
C SER A 89 21.54 11.05 8.05
N GLU A 90 21.99 12.13 8.71
CA GLU A 90 21.12 12.99 9.54
C GLU A 90 19.96 13.59 8.75
N GLU A 91 20.11 13.75 7.43
CA GLU A 91 19.02 14.23 6.56
C GLU A 91 17.90 13.20 6.47
N TRP A 92 18.24 11.92 6.28
CA TRP A 92 17.26 10.84 6.23
C TRP A 92 16.61 10.61 7.60
N GLU A 93 17.38 10.60 8.67
CA GLU A 93 16.86 10.50 10.04
C GLU A 93 15.82 11.59 10.34
N GLN A 94 16.05 12.82 9.87
CA GLN A 94 15.07 13.91 10.00
C GLN A 94 13.82 13.69 9.13
N ILE A 95 13.96 13.12 7.93
CA ILE A 95 12.82 12.79 7.07
C ILE A 95 11.95 11.72 7.73
N GLU A 96 12.57 10.69 8.32
CA GLU A 96 11.85 9.64 9.06
C GLU A 96 11.07 10.23 10.24
N GLU A 97 11.71 11.08 11.06
CA GLU A 97 11.02 11.76 12.17
C GLU A 97 9.88 12.68 11.68
N ASP A 98 10.09 13.44 10.61
CA ASP A 98 9.08 14.34 10.04
C ASP A 98 7.90 13.59 9.41
N THR A 99 8.06 12.29 9.12
CA THR A 99 7.05 11.45 8.47
C THR A 99 6.59 10.27 9.31
N LEU A 100 6.93 10.24 10.60
CA LEU A 100 6.59 9.15 11.54
C LEU A 100 5.07 8.85 11.61
N ASP A 101 4.24 9.89 11.50
CA ASP A 101 2.78 9.77 11.55
C ASP A 101 2.12 9.61 10.15
N ARG A 102 2.90 9.31 9.10
CA ARG A 102 2.43 9.20 7.71
C ARG A 102 2.42 7.76 7.22
N GLY A 103 1.63 7.53 6.17
CA GLY A 103 1.55 6.26 5.48
C GLY A 103 0.57 5.28 6.13
N THR A 104 0.60 4.05 5.63
CA THR A 104 -0.23 2.96 6.12
C THR A 104 0.57 1.67 6.20
N GLU A 105 0.01 0.63 6.82
CA GLU A 105 0.62 -0.71 6.82
C GLU A 105 0.76 -1.34 5.43
N LEU A 106 0.18 -0.72 4.39
CA LEU A 106 0.47 -1.09 3.01
C LEU A 106 1.94 -0.90 2.67
N LEU A 107 2.63 0.08 3.26
CA LEU A 107 4.07 0.29 3.05
C LEU A 107 4.87 -0.98 3.36
N ASN A 108 4.64 -1.57 4.53
CA ASN A 108 5.31 -2.80 4.96
C ASN A 108 5.03 -3.96 4.01
N LEU A 109 3.78 -4.11 3.56
CA LEU A 109 3.43 -5.11 2.56
C LEU A 109 4.12 -4.86 1.20
N LEU A 110 4.22 -3.61 0.75
CA LEU A 110 4.90 -3.27 -0.51
C LEU A 110 6.42 -3.50 -0.44
N LEU A 111 7.03 -3.27 0.72
CA LEU A 111 8.43 -3.61 0.97
C LEU A 111 8.64 -5.13 0.84
N TYR A 112 7.82 -5.92 1.54
CA TYR A 112 7.83 -7.39 1.44
C TYR A 112 7.67 -7.86 -0.02
N LEU A 113 6.68 -7.34 -0.74
CA LEU A 113 6.45 -7.73 -2.14
C LEU A 113 7.60 -7.33 -3.06
N THR A 114 8.28 -6.21 -2.76
CA THR A 114 9.48 -5.81 -3.51
C THR A 114 10.63 -6.79 -3.27
N GLU A 115 10.83 -7.24 -2.03
CA GLU A 115 11.80 -8.28 -1.69
C GLU A 115 11.47 -9.61 -2.39
N CYS A 116 10.20 -10.04 -2.39
CA CYS A 116 9.78 -11.24 -3.12
C CYS A 116 10.12 -11.18 -4.62
N ILE A 117 9.92 -10.02 -5.25
CA ILE A 117 10.27 -9.82 -6.67
C ILE A 117 11.78 -9.92 -6.89
N ASP A 118 12.57 -9.30 -6.03
CA ASP A 118 14.04 -9.29 -6.14
C ASP A 118 14.63 -10.69 -5.89
N GLU A 119 13.98 -11.50 -5.05
CA GLU A 119 14.36 -12.89 -4.77
C GLU A 119 13.72 -13.93 -5.71
N GLU A 120 12.83 -13.51 -6.61
CA GLU A 120 12.06 -14.38 -7.51
C GLU A 120 11.20 -15.44 -6.77
N ILE A 121 10.57 -15.05 -5.66
CA ILE A 121 9.67 -15.91 -4.86
C ILE A 121 8.22 -15.44 -4.91
N ASP A 122 7.28 -16.37 -4.73
CA ASP A 122 5.86 -16.04 -4.64
C ASP A 122 5.52 -15.54 -3.23
N PRO A 123 4.77 -14.45 -3.07
CA PRO A 123 4.41 -13.93 -1.76
C PRO A 123 3.38 -14.83 -1.06
N GLU A 124 3.63 -15.15 0.21
CA GLU A 124 2.76 -15.97 1.05
C GLU A 124 2.41 -15.25 2.36
N LEU A 125 1.16 -15.39 2.84
CA LEU A 125 0.74 -14.71 4.07
C LEU A 125 1.54 -15.18 5.30
N ASP A 126 1.87 -16.47 5.36
CA ASP A 126 2.63 -17.05 6.48
C ASP A 126 4.06 -16.48 6.53
N ASP A 127 4.68 -16.31 5.36
CA ASP A 127 6.01 -15.73 5.20
C ASP A 127 6.01 -14.23 5.55
N TYR A 128 5.06 -13.46 4.99
CA TYR A 128 4.87 -12.05 5.34
C TYR A 128 4.72 -11.83 6.85
N LEU A 129 3.93 -12.66 7.53
CA LEU A 129 3.71 -12.51 8.97
C LEU A 129 4.91 -12.98 9.80
N ASN A 130 5.48 -14.16 9.52
CA ASN A 130 6.43 -14.79 10.45
C ASN A 130 7.91 -14.51 10.11
N GLU A 131 8.22 -14.27 8.83
CA GLU A 131 9.60 -14.07 8.38
C GLU A 131 9.90 -12.59 8.11
N PHE A 132 8.92 -11.83 7.62
CA PHE A 132 9.11 -10.40 7.33
C PHE A 132 8.77 -9.48 8.52
N LEU A 133 7.55 -9.57 9.06
CA LEU A 133 7.10 -8.69 10.15
C LEU A 133 7.57 -9.19 11.53
N LEU A 134 7.17 -10.40 11.91
CA LEU A 134 7.31 -10.89 13.29
C LEU A 134 8.61 -11.67 13.50
N VAL A 135 9.72 -11.11 13.02
CA VAL A 135 11.06 -11.66 13.30
C VAL A 135 11.21 -11.75 14.82
N ASN A 136 11.80 -12.86 15.32
CA ASN A 136 11.86 -13.23 16.74
C ASN A 136 12.75 -12.29 17.62
N ASP A 137 12.73 -10.99 17.38
CA ASP A 137 13.30 -9.98 18.25
C ASP A 137 12.23 -9.41 19.18
N ASP A 138 12.57 -9.23 20.46
CA ASP A 138 11.66 -8.70 21.48
C ASP A 138 11.25 -7.24 21.17
N GLU A 139 11.92 -6.59 20.20
CA GLU A 139 11.69 -5.22 19.74
C GLU A 139 10.43 -5.06 18.86
N PHE A 140 9.86 -6.14 18.30
CA PHE A 140 8.71 -6.09 17.38
C PHE A 140 7.36 -6.50 18.01
N GLN A 141 7.25 -6.51 19.34
CA GLN A 141 6.02 -6.89 20.04
C GLN A 141 4.84 -5.93 19.76
N ASP A 142 5.12 -4.65 19.50
CA ASP A 142 4.09 -3.66 19.19
C ASP A 142 3.47 -3.94 17.80
N GLU A 143 4.25 -4.44 16.84
CA GLU A 143 3.76 -4.85 15.52
C GLU A 143 2.76 -6.01 15.60
N TYR A 144 2.94 -6.91 16.57
CA TYR A 144 2.01 -8.01 16.80
C TYR A 144 0.57 -7.52 17.04
N SER A 145 0.41 -6.37 17.69
CA SER A 145 -0.91 -5.78 17.98
C SER A 145 -1.54 -5.17 16.74
N ILE A 146 -0.74 -4.49 15.91
CA ILE A 146 -1.18 -3.90 14.62
C ILE A 146 -1.72 -5.00 13.71
N TYR A 147 -1.01 -6.13 13.61
CA TYR A 147 -1.33 -7.25 12.72
C TYR A 147 -2.24 -8.31 13.33
N GLU A 148 -2.67 -8.17 14.58
CA GLU A 148 -3.59 -9.10 15.27
C GLU A 148 -4.84 -9.45 14.42
N PRO A 149 -5.50 -8.49 13.73
CA PRO A 149 -6.65 -8.80 12.89
C PRO A 149 -6.33 -9.83 11.81
N VAL A 150 -5.18 -9.73 11.15
CA VAL A 150 -4.77 -10.66 10.09
C VAL A 150 -4.34 -12.00 10.69
N ILE A 151 -3.54 -11.95 11.76
CA ILE A 151 -3.02 -13.14 12.47
C ILE A 151 -4.16 -14.02 12.98
N THR A 152 -5.17 -13.42 13.63
CA THR A 152 -6.28 -14.17 14.24
C THR A 152 -7.29 -14.68 13.23
N ASN A 153 -7.26 -14.16 12.00
CA ASN A 153 -8.21 -14.49 10.93
C ASN A 153 -7.57 -15.21 9.72
N GLN A 154 -6.38 -15.80 9.87
CA GLN A 154 -5.72 -16.57 8.79
C GLN A 154 -6.60 -17.70 8.22
N ILE A 155 -7.51 -18.27 9.02
CA ILE A 155 -8.48 -19.27 8.55
C ILE A 155 -9.38 -18.78 7.41
N LEU A 156 -9.48 -17.45 7.23
CA LEU A 156 -10.21 -16.88 6.12
C LEU A 156 -9.53 -17.13 4.77
N MET A 157 -8.24 -17.48 4.71
CA MET A 157 -7.56 -17.79 3.44
C MET A 157 -8.28 -18.90 2.64
N ASP A 158 -8.92 -19.84 3.34
CA ASP A 158 -9.72 -20.92 2.72
C ASP A 158 -11.22 -20.63 2.66
N SER A 159 -11.64 -19.41 3.01
CA SER A 159 -13.05 -19.00 3.12
C SER A 159 -13.49 -18.12 1.94
N PRO A 160 -14.80 -18.07 1.62
CA PRO A 160 -15.32 -17.14 0.62
C PRO A 160 -15.04 -15.67 0.98
N LEU A 161 -14.84 -14.82 -0.03
CA LEU A 161 -14.69 -13.36 0.14
C LEU A 161 -15.82 -12.70 0.94
N SER A 162 -17.03 -13.29 0.93
CA SER A 162 -18.14 -12.80 1.76
C SER A 162 -17.91 -12.96 3.26
N GLU A 163 -17.11 -13.95 3.70
CA GLU A 163 -16.70 -14.08 5.10
C GLU A 163 -15.58 -13.09 5.44
N VAL A 164 -14.64 -12.84 4.52
CA VAL A 164 -13.62 -11.78 4.67
C VAL A 164 -14.28 -10.43 4.88
N ARG A 165 -15.25 -10.09 4.03
CA ARG A 165 -16.07 -8.88 4.15
C ARG A 165 -16.72 -8.75 5.52
N LYS A 166 -17.36 -9.81 6.04
CA LYS A 166 -18.04 -9.76 7.34
C LYS A 166 -17.06 -9.45 8.46
N VAL A 167 -15.88 -10.08 8.46
CA VAL A 167 -14.86 -9.82 9.47
C VAL A 167 -14.37 -8.38 9.36
N ALA A 168 -14.03 -7.93 8.14
CA ALA A 168 -13.62 -6.56 7.86
C ALA A 168 -14.63 -5.51 8.39
N GLU A 169 -15.93 -5.71 8.15
CA GLU A 169 -17.00 -4.82 8.64
C GLU A 169 -17.08 -4.78 10.18
N THR A 170 -16.64 -5.82 10.88
CA THR A 170 -16.70 -5.92 12.35
C THR A 170 -15.44 -5.48 13.10
N LEU A 171 -14.33 -5.23 12.39
CA LEU A 171 -13.11 -4.74 13.02
C LEU A 171 -13.34 -3.38 13.71
N PRO A 172 -12.69 -3.11 14.85
CA PRO A 172 -12.74 -1.79 15.49
C PRO A 172 -12.26 -0.66 14.58
N ASP A 173 -12.83 0.54 14.73
CA ASP A 173 -12.45 1.72 13.92
C ASP A 173 -11.08 2.30 14.30
N ASP A 174 -10.57 1.94 15.48
CA ASP A 174 -9.24 2.33 15.98
C ASP A 174 -8.14 1.33 15.61
N THR A 175 -8.46 0.31 14.81
CA THR A 175 -7.48 -0.64 14.28
C THR A 175 -6.79 -0.07 13.03
N GLU A 176 -5.47 -0.04 13.02
CA GLU A 176 -4.64 0.49 11.93
C GLU A 176 -4.91 -0.23 10.59
N LEU A 177 -5.15 -1.54 10.66
CA LEU A 177 -5.49 -2.38 9.50
C LEU A 177 -6.96 -2.34 9.09
N LYS A 178 -7.84 -1.54 9.73
CA LYS A 178 -9.29 -1.56 9.48
C LYS A 178 -9.65 -1.47 8.00
N ASP A 179 -9.10 -0.48 7.32
CA ASP A 179 -9.39 -0.21 5.91
C ASP A 179 -8.59 -1.12 4.97
N LEU A 180 -7.40 -1.59 5.40
CA LEU A 180 -6.53 -2.44 4.59
C LEU A 180 -6.83 -3.93 4.71
N PHE A 181 -7.55 -4.37 5.74
CA PHE A 181 -7.75 -5.78 6.03
C PHE A 181 -8.39 -6.52 4.84
N TYR A 182 -9.48 -5.98 4.27
CA TYR A 182 -10.14 -6.62 3.14
C TYR A 182 -9.23 -6.76 1.91
N PRO A 183 -8.61 -5.68 1.37
CA PRO A 183 -7.77 -5.82 0.18
C PRO A 183 -6.53 -6.68 0.41
N ILE A 184 -5.92 -6.67 1.61
CA ILE A 184 -4.78 -7.55 1.95
C ILE A 184 -5.22 -9.02 1.94
N MET A 185 -6.33 -9.34 2.61
CA MET A 185 -6.82 -10.72 2.66
C MET A 185 -7.25 -11.21 1.28
N ALA A 186 -7.88 -10.37 0.47
CA ALA A 186 -8.27 -10.69 -0.90
C ALA A 186 -7.05 -10.92 -1.83
N PHE A 187 -5.95 -10.21 -1.59
CA PHE A 187 -4.68 -10.41 -2.29
C PHE A 187 -4.04 -11.76 -1.94
N PHE A 188 -3.89 -12.08 -0.65
CA PHE A 188 -3.27 -13.35 -0.24
C PHE A 188 -4.13 -14.58 -0.53
N GLN A 189 -5.46 -14.44 -0.66
CA GLN A 189 -6.35 -15.50 -1.14
C GLN A 189 -6.11 -15.96 -2.59
N ASN A 190 -5.15 -15.36 -3.31
CA ASN A 190 -4.63 -15.79 -4.60
C ASN A 190 -5.42 -15.26 -5.85
N PRO A 191 -5.07 -14.06 -6.35
CA PRO A 191 -5.76 -13.36 -7.46
C PRO A 191 -5.81 -14.09 -8.81
N GLU A 192 -4.96 -15.08 -9.07
CA GLU A 192 -5.02 -15.83 -10.35
C GLU A 192 -6.33 -16.63 -10.51
N SER A 193 -7.01 -16.91 -9.38
CA SER A 193 -8.29 -17.62 -9.33
C SER A 193 -9.47 -16.72 -8.95
N ASN A 194 -9.21 -15.53 -8.41
CA ASN A 194 -10.25 -14.62 -7.98
C ASN A 194 -10.73 -13.77 -9.16
N ASP A 195 -12.00 -13.95 -9.50
CA ASP A 195 -12.73 -13.05 -10.36
C ASP A 195 -12.66 -11.64 -9.76
N GLU A 196 -12.04 -10.68 -10.45
CA GLU A 196 -11.96 -9.27 -10.00
C GLU A 196 -13.36 -8.74 -9.65
N ALA A 197 -14.40 -9.20 -10.37
CA ALA A 197 -15.77 -8.85 -10.05
C ALA A 197 -16.22 -9.39 -8.69
N ALA A 198 -15.78 -10.60 -8.30
CA ALA A 198 -16.07 -11.17 -6.99
C ALA A 198 -15.37 -10.41 -5.86
N VAL A 199 -14.12 -9.97 -6.07
CA VAL A 199 -13.41 -9.09 -5.12
C VAL A 199 -14.15 -7.78 -4.99
N ALA A 200 -14.54 -7.16 -6.10
CA ALA A 200 -15.28 -5.91 -6.08
C ALA A 200 -16.67 -6.05 -5.45
N ASP A 201 -17.40 -7.15 -5.67
CA ASP A 201 -18.75 -7.39 -5.12
C ASP A 201 -18.75 -7.60 -3.60
N ASN A 202 -17.62 -8.04 -3.04
CA ASN A 202 -17.47 -8.26 -1.60
C ASN A 202 -16.66 -7.17 -0.88
N ALA A 203 -16.12 -6.18 -1.61
CA ALA A 203 -15.45 -5.03 -1.02
C ALA A 203 -16.33 -4.29 -0.01
N VAL A 204 -15.73 -3.82 1.08
CA VAL A 204 -16.36 -3.02 2.14
C VAL A 204 -16.46 -1.58 1.68
N PHE A 205 -15.34 -1.01 1.24
CA PHE A 205 -15.27 0.30 0.63
C PHE A 205 -14.75 0.18 -0.80
N ARG A 206 -15.67 -0.12 -1.72
CA ARG A 206 -15.37 -0.55 -3.09
C ARG A 206 -14.36 0.32 -3.85
N THR A 207 -14.40 1.65 -3.72
CA THR A 207 -13.45 2.54 -4.41
C THR A 207 -12.04 2.43 -3.86
N PHE A 208 -11.90 2.40 -2.53
CA PHE A 208 -10.62 2.27 -1.85
C PHE A 208 -10.06 0.86 -1.96
N ASP A 209 -10.85 -0.15 -1.57
CA ASP A 209 -10.44 -1.56 -1.54
C ASP A 209 -9.94 -2.01 -2.91
N MET A 210 -10.65 -1.65 -3.99
CA MET A 210 -10.23 -2.02 -5.33
C MET A 210 -8.99 -1.25 -5.78
N ALA A 211 -8.82 0.02 -5.37
CA ALA A 211 -7.60 0.76 -5.68
C ALA A 211 -6.37 0.10 -5.00
N VAL A 212 -6.46 -0.23 -3.71
CA VAL A 212 -5.39 -0.94 -2.97
C VAL A 212 -5.16 -2.33 -3.56
N TYR A 213 -6.21 -3.09 -3.84
CA TYR A 213 -6.08 -4.41 -4.46
C TYR A 213 -5.39 -4.34 -5.82
N LYS A 214 -5.72 -3.35 -6.68
CA LYS A 214 -5.05 -3.14 -7.96
C LYS A 214 -3.57 -2.77 -7.81
N ILE A 215 -3.22 -2.02 -6.76
CA ILE A 215 -1.82 -1.78 -6.41
C ILE A 215 -1.14 -3.12 -6.10
N LEU A 216 -1.68 -3.92 -5.19
CA LEU A 216 -1.06 -5.16 -4.73
C LEU A 216 -0.84 -6.18 -5.87
N ILE A 217 -1.81 -6.38 -6.76
CA ILE A 217 -1.66 -7.34 -7.86
C ILE A 217 -0.60 -6.92 -8.90
N ASN A 218 -0.22 -5.63 -8.96
CA ASN A 218 0.86 -5.16 -9.83
C ASN A 218 2.27 -5.51 -9.28
N TYR A 219 2.34 -5.92 -8.01
CA TYR A 219 3.55 -6.42 -7.36
C TYR A 219 3.62 -7.96 -7.33
N LYS A 220 2.70 -8.62 -8.02
CA LYS A 220 2.75 -10.07 -8.25
C LYS A 220 3.41 -10.39 -9.59
#